data_AF-A0AA42RSM5-F1
#
_entry.id   AF-A0AA42RSM5-F1
#
_cell.length_a   1.000
_cell.length_b   1.000
_cell.length_c   1.000
_cell.angle_alpha   90.00
_cell.angle_beta   90.00
_cell.angle_gamma   90.00
#
_symmetry.space_group_name_H-M   'P 1'
#
loop_
_entity.id
_entity.type
_entity.pdbx_description
1 polymer ?
#
loop_
_entity_poly.entity_id
_entity_poly.type
_entity_poly.pdbx_seq_one_letter_code
_entity_poly.pdbx_strand_id
1 'polypeptide(L)'
;MKRQVLETLRQVVSAVICAFPGGRESAAARLGYELKRFDNHVYENAGSRPLTYDQIHQLETDTGTTLLPEFIAHLYGGMFVPLAHPDTLDNVDLYSRAVNSAAKRGVVDQIIHKALEDGVIEPEEAKTILTAHTRYLAARQSEVLATIQLHSKGGVQ
;
A
#
# COMPACT_ATOMS: atom_id res chain seq x y z
N MET A 1 9.21 -2.99 -10.45
CA MET A 1 8.31 -1.92 -10.94
C MET A 1 8.40 -0.72 -10.02
N LYS A 2 8.63 0.49 -10.56
CA LYS A 2 8.53 1.75 -9.80
C LYS A 2 7.06 1.94 -9.41
N ARG A 3 6.67 1.62 -8.18
CA ARG A 3 5.31 1.92 -7.67
C ARG A 3 5.27 3.42 -7.34
N GLN A 4 4.91 4.23 -8.34
CA GLN A 4 4.55 5.65 -8.18
C GLN A 4 3.47 5.80 -7.10
N VAL A 5 3.39 7.00 -6.50
CA VAL A 5 2.23 7.39 -5.71
C VAL A 5 1.01 7.31 -6.61
N LEU A 6 -0.02 6.63 -6.15
CA LEU A 6 -1.29 6.57 -6.85
C LEU A 6 -2.02 7.86 -6.51
N GLU A 7 -2.26 8.70 -7.51
CA GLU A 7 -2.83 10.05 -7.36
C GLU A 7 -4.34 10.06 -7.57
N THR A 8 -4.90 9.01 -8.19
CA THR A 8 -6.33 8.89 -8.48
C THR A 8 -6.87 7.54 -8.06
N LEU A 9 -8.17 7.50 -7.73
CA LEU A 9 -8.86 6.24 -7.39
C LEU A 9 -8.77 5.22 -8.55
N ARG A 10 -8.79 5.68 -9.81
CA ARG A 10 -8.62 4.82 -10.98
C ARG A 10 -7.24 4.14 -11.02
N GLN A 11 -6.18 4.86 -10.66
CA GLN A 11 -4.84 4.27 -10.54
C GLN A 11 -4.80 3.24 -9.39
N VAL A 12 -5.46 3.52 -8.27
CA VAL A 12 -5.64 2.55 -7.17
C VAL A 12 -6.33 1.28 -7.65
N VAL A 13 -7.49 1.39 -8.28
CA VAL A 13 -8.23 0.23 -8.81
C VAL A 13 -7.37 -0.56 -9.79
N SER A 14 -6.66 0.12 -10.69
CA SER A 14 -5.78 -0.54 -11.67
C SER A 14 -4.64 -1.31 -10.98
N ALA A 15 -4.05 -0.72 -9.93
CA ALA A 15 -2.97 -1.35 -9.18
C ALA A 15 -3.45 -2.52 -8.32
N VAL A 16 -4.65 -2.44 -7.74
CA VAL A 16 -5.31 -3.54 -7.01
C VAL A 16 -5.55 -4.72 -7.96
N ILE A 17 -6.12 -4.47 -9.13
CA ILE A 17 -6.38 -5.51 -10.14
C ILE A 17 -5.08 -6.16 -10.62
N CYS A 18 -4.03 -5.36 -10.83
CA CYS A 18 -2.72 -5.87 -11.24
C CYS A 18 -2.09 -6.78 -10.16
N ALA A 19 -2.37 -6.51 -8.88
CA ALA A 19 -1.93 -7.35 -7.76
C ALA A 19 -2.83 -8.56 -7.52
N PHE A 20 -4.05 -8.58 -8.07
CA PHE A 20 -5.01 -9.67 -7.88
C PHE A 20 -4.59 -10.92 -8.67
N PRO A 21 -4.46 -12.10 -8.04
CA PRO A 21 -4.17 -13.35 -8.75
C PRO A 21 -5.20 -13.63 -9.83
N GLY A 22 -4.75 -13.89 -11.06
CA GLY A 22 -5.63 -14.04 -12.23
C GLY A 22 -6.17 -12.71 -12.81
N GLY A 23 -5.73 -11.58 -12.26
CA GLY A 23 -5.96 -10.24 -12.80
C GLY A 23 -7.44 -9.87 -12.89
N ARG A 24 -7.81 -9.24 -14.02
CA ARG A 24 -9.15 -8.69 -14.25
C ARG A 24 -10.27 -9.72 -14.20
N GLU A 25 -10.06 -10.89 -14.80
CA GLU A 25 -11.09 -11.93 -14.87
C GLU A 25 -11.44 -12.46 -13.47
N SER A 26 -10.42 -12.76 -12.67
CA SER A 26 -10.61 -13.22 -11.30
C SER A 26 -11.15 -12.12 -10.38
N ALA A 27 -10.71 -10.87 -10.53
CA ALA A 27 -11.27 -9.74 -9.79
C ALA A 27 -12.75 -9.50 -10.13
N ALA A 28 -13.12 -9.59 -11.42
CA ALA A 28 -14.51 -9.46 -11.86
C ALA A 28 -15.37 -10.59 -11.26
N ALA A 29 -14.91 -11.83 -11.36
CA ALA A 29 -15.61 -12.99 -10.79
C ALA A 29 -15.78 -12.86 -9.27
N ARG A 30 -14.74 -12.40 -8.56
CA ARG A 30 -14.77 -12.19 -7.11
C ARG A 30 -15.84 -11.18 -6.68
N LEU A 31 -16.07 -10.14 -7.48
CA LEU A 31 -17.08 -9.12 -7.24
C LEU A 31 -18.44 -9.44 -7.87
N GLY A 32 -18.59 -10.60 -8.51
CA GLY A 32 -19.84 -11.01 -9.16
C GLY A 32 -20.17 -10.22 -10.43
N TYR A 33 -19.18 -9.66 -11.11
CA TYR A 33 -19.34 -8.97 -12.39
C TYR A 33 -19.05 -9.88 -13.59
N GLU A 34 -19.77 -9.65 -14.68
CA GLU A 34 -19.33 -10.04 -16.01
C GLU A 34 -18.17 -9.12 -16.44
N LEU A 35 -17.16 -9.67 -17.14
CA LEU A 35 -15.90 -8.98 -17.41
C LEU A 35 -16.10 -7.62 -18.11
N LYS A 36 -16.97 -7.55 -19.12
CA LYS A 36 -17.24 -6.28 -19.81
C LYS A 36 -17.83 -5.23 -18.89
N ARG A 37 -18.74 -5.63 -17.99
CA ARG A 37 -19.33 -4.74 -16.99
C ARG A 37 -18.28 -4.27 -15.99
N PHE A 38 -17.41 -5.17 -15.55
CA PHE A 38 -16.30 -4.84 -14.66
C PHE A 38 -15.34 -3.82 -15.30
N ASP A 39 -14.90 -4.04 -16.54
CA ASP A 39 -14.02 -3.12 -17.27
C ASP A 39 -14.65 -1.73 -17.40
N ASN A 40 -15.98 -1.64 -17.61
CA ASN A 40 -16.66 -0.35 -17.61
C ASN A 40 -16.47 0.37 -16.27
N HIS A 41 -16.75 -0.30 -15.14
CA HIS A 41 -16.58 0.27 -13.80
C HIS A 41 -15.13 0.67 -13.50
N VAL A 42 -14.15 -0.11 -13.95
CA VAL A 42 -12.71 0.15 -13.72
C VAL A 42 -12.21 1.36 -14.53
N TYR A 43 -12.66 1.48 -15.78
CA TYR A 43 -12.21 2.54 -16.68
C TYR A 43 -13.16 3.73 -16.76
N GLU A 44 -14.25 3.70 -15.99
CA GLU A 44 -15.32 4.71 -15.96
C GLU A 44 -15.95 4.94 -17.34
N ASN A 45 -16.01 3.88 -18.15
CA ASN A 45 -16.58 3.91 -19.48
C ASN A 45 -18.10 3.81 -19.44
N ALA A 46 -18.75 4.23 -20.54
CA ALA A 46 -20.19 4.09 -20.74
C ALA A 46 -21.07 4.68 -19.62
N GLY A 47 -20.58 5.74 -18.95
CA GLY A 47 -21.30 6.38 -17.83
C GLY A 47 -21.43 5.50 -16.58
N SER A 48 -20.66 4.41 -16.50
CA SER A 48 -20.63 3.56 -15.32
C SER A 48 -19.94 4.27 -14.15
N ARG A 49 -20.41 3.98 -12.94
CA ARG A 49 -19.81 4.50 -11.72
C ARG A 49 -18.52 3.74 -11.42
N PRO A 50 -17.51 4.36 -10.79
CA PRO A 50 -16.35 3.65 -10.28
C PRO A 50 -16.74 2.50 -9.32
N LEU A 51 -15.82 1.56 -9.10
CA LEU A 51 -15.96 0.59 -8.00
C LEU A 51 -16.07 1.32 -6.67
N THR A 52 -16.91 0.79 -5.77
CA THR A 52 -17.05 1.34 -4.42
C THR A 52 -15.84 1.01 -3.55
N TYR A 53 -15.63 1.76 -2.47
CA TYR A 53 -14.55 1.45 -1.51
C TYR A 53 -14.71 0.05 -0.91
N ASP A 54 -15.93 -0.41 -0.66
CA ASP A 54 -16.17 -1.78 -0.17
C ASP A 54 -15.72 -2.85 -1.17
N GLN A 55 -15.98 -2.63 -2.47
CA GLN A 55 -15.56 -3.53 -3.53
C GLN A 55 -14.04 -3.57 -3.67
N ILE A 56 -13.39 -2.40 -3.58
CA ILE A 56 -11.92 -2.32 -3.62
C ILE A 56 -11.33 -3.01 -2.40
N HIS A 57 -11.85 -2.72 -1.21
CA HIS A 57 -11.43 -3.35 0.05
C HIS A 57 -11.60 -4.87 0.04
N GLN A 58 -12.68 -5.38 -0.57
CA GLN A 58 -12.89 -6.82 -0.73
C GLN A 58 -11.79 -7.47 -1.58
N LEU A 59 -11.37 -6.83 -2.68
CA LEU A 59 -10.25 -7.32 -3.49
C LEU A 59 -8.93 -7.24 -2.73
N GLU A 60 -8.69 -6.15 -2.00
CA GLU A 60 -7.47 -5.96 -1.22
C GLU A 60 -7.36 -6.93 -0.04
N THR A 61 -8.48 -7.33 0.56
CA THR A 61 -8.53 -8.34 1.63
C THR A 61 -7.99 -9.68 1.14
N ASP A 62 -8.35 -10.08 -0.08
CA ASP A 62 -7.89 -11.35 -0.65
C ASP A 62 -6.40 -11.31 -1.04
N THR A 63 -5.87 -10.15 -1.43
CA THR A 63 -4.47 -9.98 -1.87
C THR A 63 -3.53 -9.55 -0.76
N GLY A 64 -4.05 -9.06 0.37
CA GLY A 64 -3.29 -8.43 1.44
C GLY A 64 -2.68 -7.08 1.05
N THR A 65 -3.17 -6.41 0.00
CA THR A 65 -2.69 -5.07 -0.38
C THR A 65 -3.34 -3.96 0.44
N THR A 66 -2.72 -2.79 0.46
CA THR A 66 -3.14 -1.62 1.27
C THR A 66 -3.19 -0.34 0.44
N LEU A 67 -3.43 -0.45 -0.86
CA LEU A 67 -3.36 0.63 -1.83
C LEU A 67 -4.46 1.68 -1.62
N LEU A 68 -5.70 1.26 -1.30
CA LEU A 68 -6.79 2.19 -1.02
C LEU A 68 -6.54 3.00 0.27
N PRO A 69 -6.25 2.39 1.43
CA PRO A 69 -5.99 3.17 2.64
C PRO A 69 -4.71 4.01 2.54
N GLU A 70 -3.68 3.56 1.82
CA GLU A 70 -2.50 4.38 1.52
C GLU A 70 -2.85 5.62 0.70
N PHE A 71 -3.67 5.46 -0.34
CA PHE A 71 -4.15 6.57 -1.17
C PHE A 71 -4.97 7.57 -0.34
N ILE A 72 -5.93 7.08 0.46
CA ILE A 72 -6.76 7.94 1.31
C ILE A 72 -5.89 8.70 2.31
N ALA A 73 -4.98 8.01 3.02
CA ALA A 73 -4.08 8.66 3.97
C ALA A 73 -3.24 9.76 3.31
N HIS A 74 -2.74 9.50 2.10
CA HIS A 74 -1.97 10.47 1.33
C HIS A 74 -2.76 11.74 0.98
N LEU A 75 -4.06 11.63 0.68
CA LEU A 75 -4.92 12.81 0.43
C LEU A 75 -5.01 13.76 1.64
N TYR A 76 -4.82 13.24 2.85
CA TYR A 76 -4.79 14.02 4.10
C TYR A 76 -3.38 14.40 4.55
N GLY A 77 -2.36 14.16 3.72
CA GLY A 77 -0.95 14.37 4.10
C GLY A 77 -0.46 13.40 5.18
N GLY A 78 -1.15 12.28 5.37
CA GLY A 78 -0.82 11.24 6.34
C GLY A 78 -0.17 10.00 5.72
N MET A 79 -0.01 8.98 6.55
CA MET A 79 0.46 7.65 6.15
C MET A 79 -0.41 6.57 6.77
N PHE A 80 -0.70 5.51 6.00
CA PHE A 80 -1.35 4.33 6.53
C PHE A 80 -0.35 3.47 7.29
N VAL A 81 -0.67 3.09 8.52
CA VAL A 81 0.17 2.20 9.35
C VAL A 81 -0.61 0.91 9.59
N PRO A 82 -0.19 -0.23 9.02
CA PRO A 82 -0.85 -1.50 9.29
C PRO A 82 -0.56 -1.93 10.72
N LEU A 83 -1.62 -2.26 11.47
CA LEU A 83 -1.50 -2.80 12.82
C LEU A 83 -1.27 -4.31 12.79
N ALA A 84 -0.56 -4.83 13.79
CA ALA A 84 -0.39 -6.27 13.94
C ALA A 84 -1.66 -6.91 14.47
N HIS A 85 -2.03 -8.08 13.93
CA HIS A 85 -3.08 -8.89 14.52
C HIS A 85 -2.51 -9.59 15.77
N PRO A 86 -3.14 -9.42 16.95
CA PRO A 86 -2.63 -10.01 18.20
C PRO A 86 -2.40 -11.51 18.10
N ASP A 87 -3.31 -12.22 17.42
CA ASP A 87 -3.30 -13.69 17.33
C ASP A 87 -2.16 -14.25 16.48
N THR A 88 -1.57 -13.43 15.60
CA THR A 88 -0.48 -13.83 14.71
C THR A 88 0.87 -13.23 15.13
N LEU A 89 0.89 -12.43 16.19
CA LEU A 89 2.06 -11.66 16.58
C LEU A 89 2.98 -12.50 17.47
N ASP A 90 4.18 -12.79 16.97
CA ASP A 90 5.23 -13.48 17.70
C ASP A 90 6.62 -12.86 17.40
N ASN A 91 7.67 -13.43 17.98
CA ASN A 91 9.04 -12.94 17.76
C ASN A 91 9.52 -13.11 16.31
N VAL A 92 8.97 -14.07 15.55
CA VAL A 92 9.32 -14.29 14.14
C VAL A 92 8.67 -13.21 13.26
N ASP A 93 7.43 -12.83 13.56
CA ASP A 93 6.75 -11.69 12.93
C ASP A 93 7.48 -10.38 13.25
N LEU A 94 7.88 -10.15 14.51
CA LEU A 94 8.69 -8.97 14.87
C LEU A 94 9.99 -8.91 14.09
N TYR A 95 10.71 -10.03 13.98
CA TYR A 95 11.93 -10.09 13.17
C TYR A 95 11.65 -9.76 11.70
N SER A 96 10.59 -10.33 11.12
CA SER A 96 10.17 -10.08 9.74
C SER A 96 9.84 -8.61 9.51
N ARG A 97 9.15 -7.96 10.45
CA ARG A 97 8.85 -6.51 10.41
C ARG A 97 10.11 -5.66 10.49
N ALA A 98 11.05 -6.01 11.37
CA ALA A 98 12.33 -5.30 11.51
C ALA A 98 13.16 -5.38 10.23
N VAL A 99 13.27 -6.56 9.62
CA VAL A 99 13.95 -6.74 8.33
C VAL A 99 13.28 -5.93 7.23
N ASN A 100 11.95 -5.97 7.16
CA ASN A 100 11.18 -5.21 6.17
C ASN A 100 11.36 -3.68 6.33
N SER A 101 11.35 -3.18 7.57
CA SER A 101 11.60 -1.77 7.90
C SER A 101 13.01 -1.34 7.48
N ALA A 102 14.03 -2.15 7.81
CA ALA A 102 15.42 -1.90 7.41
C ALA A 102 15.60 -1.92 5.89
N ALA A 103 14.96 -2.85 5.18
CA ALA A 103 14.99 -2.91 3.72
C ALA A 103 14.38 -1.64 3.10
N LYS A 104 13.24 -1.16 3.60
CA LYS A 104 12.63 0.09 3.13
C LYS A 104 13.51 1.31 3.40
N ARG A 105 14.19 1.37 4.56
CA ARG A 105 15.19 2.42 4.83
C ARG A 105 16.28 2.41 3.77
N GLY A 106 16.85 1.24 3.46
CA GLY A 106 17.86 1.11 2.42
C GLY A 106 17.39 1.56 1.03
N VAL A 107 16.11 1.32 0.69
CA VAL A 107 15.52 1.85 -0.56
C VAL A 107 15.49 3.38 -0.57
N VAL A 108 15.17 4.03 0.55
CA VAL A 108 15.23 5.50 0.66
C VAL A 108 16.65 5.98 0.40
N ASP A 109 17.63 5.37 1.06
CA ASP A 109 19.05 5.74 0.93
C ASP A 109 19.54 5.57 -0.52
N GLN A 110 19.12 4.50 -1.22
CA GLN A 110 19.44 4.27 -2.62
C GLN A 110 18.83 5.32 -3.56
N ILE A 111 17.58 5.73 -3.30
CA ILE A 111 16.91 6.77 -4.11
C ILE A 111 17.60 8.11 -3.90
N ILE A 112 17.93 8.47 -2.66
CA ILE A 112 18.66 9.70 -2.34
C ILE A 112 20.04 9.69 -3.01
N HIS A 113 20.79 8.58 -2.89
CA HIS A 113 22.11 8.48 -3.51
C HIS A 113 22.05 8.70 -5.02
N LYS A 114 21.06 8.09 -5.68
CA LYS A 114 20.84 8.26 -7.12
C LYS A 114 20.44 9.68 -7.50
N ALA A 115 19.53 10.30 -6.75
CA ALA A 115 19.06 11.66 -6.99
C ALA A 115 20.13 12.74 -6.72
N LEU A 116 21.29 12.35 -6.17
CA LEU A 116 22.42 13.25 -5.94
C LEU A 116 23.54 13.07 -6.96
N GLU A 117 23.38 12.21 -7.97
CA GLU A 117 24.41 11.94 -8.99
C GLU A 117 24.78 13.19 -9.81
N ASP A 118 23.82 14.09 -10.05
CA ASP A 118 24.02 15.38 -10.73
C ASP A 118 24.14 16.57 -9.77
N GLY A 119 24.04 16.31 -8.46
CA GLY A 119 24.13 17.31 -7.39
C GLY A 119 22.87 18.15 -7.15
N VAL A 120 21.75 17.88 -7.82
CA VAL A 120 20.49 18.64 -7.68
C VAL A 120 19.29 17.70 -7.58
N ILE A 121 18.54 17.77 -6.47
CA ILE A 121 17.30 17.00 -6.35
C ILE A 121 16.19 17.72 -7.11
N GLU A 122 15.70 17.10 -8.18
CA GLU A 122 14.56 17.59 -8.95
C GLU A 122 13.22 17.38 -8.20
N PRO A 123 12.16 18.15 -8.51
CA PRO A 123 10.85 17.99 -7.87
C PRO A 123 10.27 16.56 -7.91
N GLU A 124 10.46 15.84 -9.02
CA GLU A 124 9.99 14.46 -9.16
C GLU A 124 10.83 13.47 -8.34
N GLU A 125 12.11 13.76 -8.16
CA GLU A 125 12.99 12.97 -7.30
C GLU A 125 12.65 13.19 -5.84
N ALA A 126 12.42 14.45 -5.43
CA ALA A 126 11.94 14.79 -4.10
C ALA A 126 10.64 14.04 -3.77
N LYS A 127 9.69 14.00 -4.72
CA LYS A 127 8.44 13.23 -4.58
C LYS A 127 8.71 11.73 -4.42
N THR A 128 9.64 11.18 -5.19
CA THR A 128 10.01 9.76 -5.11
C THR A 128 10.67 9.43 -3.76
N ILE A 129 11.57 10.30 -3.27
CA ILE A 129 12.21 10.19 -1.95
C ILE A 129 11.14 10.21 -0.86
N LEU A 130 10.27 11.23 -0.85
CA LEU A 130 9.21 11.37 0.16
C LEU A 130 8.28 10.16 0.18
N THR A 131 7.92 9.64 -0.99
CA THR A 131 7.08 8.43 -1.10
C THR A 131 7.73 7.21 -0.47
N ALA A 132 9.01 6.97 -0.78
CA ALA A 132 9.75 5.86 -0.19
C ALA A 132 9.92 6.06 1.32
N HIS A 133 10.17 7.30 1.75
CA HIS A 133 10.33 7.65 3.16
C HIS A 133 9.05 7.43 3.95
N THR A 134 7.89 7.86 3.44
CA THR A 134 6.58 7.59 4.05
C THR A 134 6.34 6.09 4.24
N ARG A 135 6.66 5.27 3.24
CA ARG A 135 6.52 3.80 3.35
C ARG A 135 7.47 3.20 4.39
N TYR A 136 8.70 3.73 4.49
CA TYR A 136 9.64 3.35 5.54
C TYR A 136 9.09 3.71 6.93
N LEU A 137 8.65 4.96 7.13
CA LEU A 137 8.12 5.42 8.41
C LEU A 137 6.87 4.62 8.84
N ALA A 138 5.98 4.31 7.90
CA ALA A 138 4.82 3.46 8.18
C ALA A 138 5.23 2.05 8.64
N ALA A 139 6.18 1.42 7.96
CA ALA A 139 6.69 0.10 8.34
C ALA A 139 7.41 0.14 9.70
N ARG A 140 8.20 1.19 9.95
CA ARG A 140 8.89 1.37 11.22
C ARG A 140 7.91 1.60 12.37
N GLN A 141 6.88 2.42 12.15
CA GLN A 141 5.84 2.65 13.13
C GLN A 141 5.07 1.36 13.44
N SER A 142 4.70 0.59 12.40
CA SER A 142 4.04 -0.71 12.56
C SER A 142 4.89 -1.68 13.40
N GLU A 143 6.20 -1.77 13.14
CA GLU A 143 7.14 -2.59 13.90
C GLU A 143 7.22 -2.18 15.37
N VAL A 144 7.32 -0.87 15.66
CA VAL A 144 7.38 -0.35 17.03
C VAL A 144 6.09 -0.67 17.78
N LEU A 145 4.92 -0.44 17.15
CA LEU A 145 3.62 -0.75 17.74
C LEU A 145 3.50 -2.25 18.03
N ALA A 146 3.88 -3.12 17.09
CA ALA A 146 3.88 -4.56 17.28
C ALA A 146 4.80 -5.00 18.43
N THR A 147 6.00 -4.41 18.52
CA THR A 147 6.94 -4.71 19.62
C THR A 147 6.35 -4.35 20.98
N ILE A 148 5.73 -3.17 21.09
CA ILE A 148 5.04 -2.74 22.30
C ILE A 148 3.91 -3.71 22.63
N GLN A 149 3.08 -4.05 21.65
CA GLN A 149 1.93 -4.93 21.82
C GLN A 149 2.36 -6.31 22.34
N LEU A 150 3.35 -6.96 21.73
CA LEU A 150 3.82 -8.30 22.12
C LEU A 150 4.38 -8.35 23.54
N HIS A 151 5.06 -7.27 23.98
CA HIS A 151 5.74 -7.22 25.27
C HIS A 151 4.96 -6.46 26.36
N SER A 152 3.80 -5.89 26.04
CA SER A 152 2.91 -5.27 27.01
C SER A 152 2.11 -6.33 27.78
N LYS A 153 2.18 -6.30 29.12
CA LYS A 153 1.31 -7.13 29.97
C LYS A 153 -0.08 -6.49 30.01
N GLY A 154 -0.97 -6.95 29.14
CA GLY A 154 -2.32 -6.41 28.95
C GLY A 154 -2.32 -5.43 27.78
N GLY A 155 -2.85 -5.89 26.64
CA GLY A 155 -2.75 -5.20 25.37
C GLY A 155 -3.26 -3.76 25.44
N VAL A 156 -2.48 -2.84 24.88
CA VAL A 156 -2.99 -1.52 24.49
C VAL A 156 -3.94 -1.78 23.32
N GLN A 157 -5.25 -1.73 23.62
CA GLN A 157 -6.32 -1.67 22.61
C GLN A 157 -6.39 -0.26 22.04
#